data_AF-T0MJE7-F1
#
_entry.id   AF-T0MJE7-F1
#
_cell.length_a   1.000
_cell.length_b   1.000
_cell.length_c   1.000
_cell.angle_alpha   90.00
_cell.angle_beta   90.00
_cell.angle_gamma   90.00
#
_symmetry.space_group_name_H-M   'P 1'
#
loop_
_entity.id
_entity.type
_entity.pdbx_description
1 polymer ?
#
loop_
_entity_poly.entity_id
_entity_poly.type
_entity_poly.pdbx_seq_one_letter_code
_entity_poly.pdbx_strand_id
1 'polypeptide(L)'
;MLNKSCEAGREEIPLHTYHGKAKYYSTKLYANNQDDIDNIAIEYITGMIWIYNYYINGRTDWQWVYPYHFAPFVADLAKVVRANFSLKRGSPLHPFEQLLVVIPPQSQNLVVEKLRYIYNKFKIYYPTEVKSDSFDKYLTWTSVVLLPHMNSKAILNEYKKVINDLTAQELLRNSKEMDLLIVNDENLIEKLKGLYFDFKPAVKLNLEGINYSVFAHYNVKYPNEEVNSNFKSFKNKTISVRFESF
;
A
#
# COMPACT_ATOMS: atom_id res chain seq x y z
N MET A 1 29.32 -24.10 -2.73
CA MET A 1 29.13 -24.24 -1.27
C MET A 1 27.81 -23.60 -0.90
N LEU A 2 26.70 -24.36 -0.97
CA LEU A 2 25.43 -23.93 -0.37
C LEU A 2 25.57 -24.19 1.13
N ASN A 3 25.57 -23.11 1.89
CA ASN A 3 25.86 -23.11 3.32
C ASN A 3 24.88 -24.04 4.06
N LYS A 4 25.44 -24.99 4.82
CA LYS A 4 24.74 -25.85 5.80
C LYS A 4 24.24 -25.05 7.04
N SER A 5 23.86 -23.78 6.88
CA SER A 5 23.51 -22.88 7.99
C SER A 5 22.00 -22.63 8.16
N CYS A 6 21.15 -23.45 7.54
CA CYS A 6 19.70 -23.41 7.74
C CYS A 6 19.17 -24.76 8.21
N GLU A 7 19.76 -25.30 9.29
CA GLU A 7 19.07 -26.27 10.15
C GLU A 7 18.22 -25.54 11.20
N ALA A 8 17.53 -24.47 10.81
CA ALA A 8 16.41 -23.97 11.61
C ALA A 8 15.31 -25.03 11.45
N GLY A 9 15.09 -25.82 12.51
CA GLY A 9 14.25 -27.03 12.52
C GLY A 9 13.02 -26.89 11.63
N ARG A 10 13.05 -27.57 10.47
CA ARG A 10 11.93 -27.64 9.54
C ARG A 10 10.76 -28.26 10.27
N GLU A 11 9.69 -27.49 10.46
CA GLU A 11 8.45 -28.07 10.94
C GLU A 11 7.74 -28.76 9.77
N GLU A 12 7.56 -30.07 9.91
CA GLU A 12 6.74 -30.87 9.01
C GLU A 12 5.45 -31.27 9.73
N ILE A 13 4.32 -31.06 9.05
CA ILE A 13 3.00 -31.50 9.50
C ILE A 13 2.48 -32.43 8.40
N PRO A 14 2.11 -33.69 8.71
CA PRO A 14 1.65 -34.64 7.70
C PRO A 14 0.21 -34.30 7.27
N LEU A 15 0.05 -33.28 6.40
CA LEU A 15 -1.23 -32.70 5.99
C LEU A 15 -2.20 -33.69 5.31
N HIS A 16 -1.70 -34.83 4.84
CA HIS A 16 -2.53 -35.89 4.27
C HIS A 16 -3.31 -36.68 5.34
N THR A 17 -2.88 -36.63 6.61
CA THR A 17 -3.54 -37.33 7.72
C THR A 17 -4.59 -36.46 8.39
N TYR A 18 -5.60 -37.09 8.98
CA TYR A 18 -6.60 -36.38 9.80
C TYR A 18 -5.95 -35.57 10.93
N HIS A 19 -5.02 -36.18 11.67
CA HIS A 19 -4.31 -35.51 12.76
C HIS A 19 -3.42 -34.36 12.28
N GLY A 20 -2.76 -34.50 11.13
CA GLY A 20 -1.96 -33.42 10.55
C GLY A 20 -2.80 -32.22 10.13
N LYS A 21 -3.97 -32.44 9.51
CA LYS A 21 -4.92 -31.35 9.21
C LYS A 21 -5.39 -30.64 10.48
N ALA A 22 -5.79 -31.41 11.50
CA ALA A 22 -6.22 -30.86 12.78
C ALA A 22 -5.09 -30.07 13.48
N LYS A 23 -3.85 -30.57 13.42
CA LYS A 23 -2.67 -29.85 13.94
C LYS A 23 -2.43 -28.56 13.16
N TYR A 24 -2.47 -28.60 11.83
CA TYR A 24 -2.29 -27.42 10.99
C TYR A 24 -3.28 -26.31 11.33
N TYR A 25 -4.57 -26.63 11.41
CA TYR A 25 -5.60 -25.66 11.74
C TYR A 25 -5.44 -25.07 13.15
N SER A 26 -5.13 -25.91 14.14
CA SER A 26 -4.98 -25.43 15.51
C SER A 26 -3.69 -24.64 15.75
N THR A 27 -2.56 -25.01 15.11
CA THR A 27 -1.27 -24.34 15.37
C THR A 27 -0.95 -23.19 14.43
N LYS A 28 -1.36 -23.26 13.16
CA LYS A 28 -1.03 -22.24 12.13
C LYS A 28 -2.14 -21.23 11.94
N LEU A 29 -3.40 -21.69 12.01
CA LEU A 29 -4.58 -20.85 11.78
C LEU A 29 -5.35 -20.52 13.07
N TYR A 30 -4.97 -21.13 14.21
CA TYR A 30 -5.63 -20.98 15.50
C TYR A 30 -7.14 -21.21 15.46
N ALA A 31 -7.59 -22.09 14.56
CA ALA A 31 -8.98 -22.48 14.40
C ALA A 31 -9.33 -23.62 15.36
N ASN A 32 -10.39 -23.45 16.15
CA ASN A 32 -10.80 -24.39 17.20
C ASN A 32 -12.03 -25.21 16.81
N ASN A 33 -12.80 -24.75 15.83
CA ASN A 33 -14.05 -25.37 15.40
C ASN A 33 -14.27 -25.18 13.87
N GLN A 34 -15.36 -25.76 13.35
CA GLN A 34 -15.68 -25.66 11.92
C GLN A 34 -16.04 -24.24 11.49
N ASP A 35 -16.70 -23.44 12.34
CA ASP A 35 -17.07 -22.06 12.02
C ASP A 35 -15.82 -21.19 11.82
N ASP A 36 -14.77 -21.39 12.63
CA ASP A 36 -13.46 -20.73 12.45
C ASP A 36 -12.87 -21.07 11.06
N ILE A 37 -12.92 -22.35 10.67
CA ILE A 37 -12.40 -22.83 9.38
C ILE A 37 -13.20 -22.23 8.22
N ASP A 38 -14.54 -22.20 8.35
CA ASP A 38 -15.43 -21.64 7.33
C ASP A 38 -15.19 -20.12 7.19
N ASN A 39 -15.00 -19.40 8.29
CA ASN A 39 -14.64 -17.98 8.27
C ASN A 39 -13.29 -17.72 7.59
N ILE A 40 -12.27 -18.53 7.88
CA ILE A 40 -10.96 -18.46 7.18
C ILE A 40 -11.15 -18.67 5.68
N ALA A 41 -11.94 -19.68 5.29
CA ALA A 41 -12.23 -19.97 3.89
C ALA A 41 -12.99 -18.83 3.20
N ILE A 42 -13.94 -18.20 3.89
CA ILE A 42 -14.68 -17.03 3.38
C ILE A 42 -13.75 -15.84 3.16
N GLU A 43 -12.87 -15.52 4.10
CA GLU A 43 -11.88 -14.44 3.94
C GLU A 43 -10.88 -14.75 2.81
N TYR A 44 -10.50 -16.02 2.65
CA TYR A 44 -9.60 -16.42 1.56
C TYR A 44 -10.25 -16.22 0.18
N ILE A 45 -11.52 -16.61 0.01
CA ILE A 45 -12.27 -16.34 -1.23
C ILE A 45 -12.50 -14.84 -1.42
N THR A 46 -12.79 -14.10 -0.34
CA THR A 46 -12.92 -12.63 -0.37
C THR A 46 -11.64 -11.99 -0.91
N GLY A 47 -10.46 -12.50 -0.52
CA GLY A 47 -9.18 -12.08 -1.07
C GLY A 47 -8.99 -12.39 -2.55
N MET A 48 -9.44 -13.55 -3.02
CA MET A 48 -9.41 -13.87 -4.45
C MET A 48 -10.31 -12.91 -5.26
N ILE A 49 -11.50 -12.58 -4.75
CA ILE A 49 -12.40 -11.59 -5.35
C ILE A 49 -11.76 -10.19 -5.32
N TRP A 50 -11.08 -9.84 -4.23
CA TRP A 50 -10.35 -8.58 -4.10
C TRP A 50 -9.26 -8.47 -5.16
N ILE A 51 -8.46 -9.53 -5.38
CA ILE A 51 -7.41 -9.59 -6.42
C ILE A 51 -8.02 -9.45 -7.80
N TYR A 52 -9.11 -10.18 -8.10
CA TYR A 52 -9.81 -10.07 -9.37
C TYR A 52 -10.26 -8.62 -9.63
N ASN A 53 -10.89 -7.98 -8.65
CA ASN A 53 -11.34 -6.59 -8.77
C ASN A 53 -10.16 -5.62 -8.94
N TYR A 54 -9.04 -5.87 -8.27
CA TYR A 54 -7.83 -5.06 -8.39
C TYR A 54 -7.29 -5.07 -9.83
N TYR A 55 -7.16 -6.25 -10.44
CA TYR A 55 -6.60 -6.37 -11.80
C TYR A 55 -7.60 -6.03 -12.91
N ILE A 56 -8.88 -6.39 -12.76
CA ILE A 56 -9.86 -6.30 -13.85
C ILE A 56 -10.72 -5.04 -13.76
N ASN A 57 -11.17 -4.67 -12.56
CA ASN A 57 -12.11 -3.56 -12.36
C ASN A 57 -11.41 -2.25 -11.93
N GLY A 58 -10.11 -2.30 -11.61
CA GLY A 58 -9.31 -1.14 -11.20
C GLY A 58 -9.78 -0.46 -9.90
N ARG A 59 -10.66 -1.11 -9.13
CA ARG A 59 -11.28 -0.56 -7.92
C ARG A 59 -11.53 -1.67 -6.92
N THR A 60 -11.11 -1.46 -5.67
CA THR A 60 -11.31 -2.46 -4.61
C THR A 60 -11.32 -1.81 -3.22
N ASP A 61 -11.44 -2.64 -2.18
CA ASP A 61 -11.42 -2.23 -0.77
C ASP A 61 -9.99 -1.96 -0.30
N TRP A 62 -9.63 -0.67 -0.16
CA TRP A 62 -8.31 -0.26 0.32
C TRP A 62 -8.02 -0.62 1.78
N GLN A 63 -9.05 -0.98 2.56
CA GLN A 63 -8.92 -1.31 3.99
C GLN A 63 -8.95 -2.82 4.24
N TRP A 64 -9.42 -3.61 3.26
CA TRP A 64 -9.47 -5.06 3.41
C TRP A 64 -8.06 -5.66 3.40
N VAL A 65 -7.84 -6.61 4.29
CA VAL A 65 -6.63 -7.42 4.37
C VAL A 65 -7.04 -8.83 4.76
N TYR A 66 -6.36 -9.84 4.21
CA TYR A 66 -6.55 -11.21 4.65
C TYR A 66 -6.04 -11.35 6.11
N PRO A 67 -6.89 -11.69 7.09
CA PRO A 67 -6.55 -11.57 8.51
C PRO A 67 -5.83 -12.80 9.08
N TYR A 68 -5.24 -13.65 8.24
CA TYR A 68 -4.51 -14.85 8.66
C TYR A 68 -3.14 -14.94 7.99
N HIS A 69 -2.19 -15.59 8.65
CA HIS A 69 -0.84 -15.79 8.13
C HIS A 69 -0.73 -16.95 7.14
N PHE A 70 -1.69 -17.89 7.18
CA PHE A 70 -1.68 -19.11 6.38
C PHE A 70 -3.00 -19.29 5.62
N ALA A 71 -3.01 -20.18 4.63
CA ALA A 71 -4.18 -20.48 3.81
C ALA A 71 -4.97 -21.69 4.35
N PRO A 72 -6.29 -21.77 4.18
CA PRO A 72 -7.06 -22.98 4.43
C PRO A 72 -6.83 -24.03 3.32
N PHE A 73 -7.31 -25.26 3.51
CA PHE A 73 -7.33 -26.25 2.44
C PHE A 73 -8.40 -25.95 1.39
N VAL A 74 -8.13 -26.32 0.15
CA VAL A 74 -9.07 -26.18 -0.99
C VAL A 74 -10.41 -26.89 -0.73
N ALA A 75 -10.40 -28.01 -0.01
CA ALA A 75 -11.62 -28.73 0.35
C ALA A 75 -12.58 -27.88 1.20
N ASP A 76 -12.06 -26.96 2.02
CA ASP A 76 -12.86 -26.08 2.87
C ASP A 76 -13.36 -24.86 2.09
N LEU A 77 -12.57 -24.37 1.12
CA LEU A 77 -13.04 -23.36 0.16
C LEU A 77 -14.29 -23.83 -0.58
N ALA A 78 -14.32 -25.10 -1.01
CA ALA A 78 -15.44 -25.70 -1.73
C ALA A 78 -16.76 -25.69 -0.93
N LYS A 79 -16.70 -25.69 0.42
CA LYS A 79 -17.88 -25.67 1.29
C LYS A 79 -18.55 -24.31 1.35
N VAL A 80 -17.77 -23.24 1.24
CA VAL A 80 -18.24 -21.86 1.45
C VAL A 80 -18.42 -21.06 0.15
N VAL A 81 -18.35 -21.70 -1.02
CA VAL A 81 -18.45 -21.02 -2.33
C VAL A 81 -19.75 -20.23 -2.54
N ARG A 82 -20.80 -20.54 -1.78
CA ARG A 82 -22.11 -19.84 -1.82
C ARG A 82 -22.28 -18.82 -0.68
N ALA A 83 -21.25 -18.57 0.11
CA ALA A 83 -21.29 -17.55 1.16
C ALA A 83 -21.38 -16.14 0.56
N ASN A 84 -21.74 -15.19 1.41
CA ASN A 84 -21.73 -13.78 1.04
C ASN A 84 -20.32 -13.22 1.20
N PHE A 85 -19.76 -12.68 0.12
CA PHE A 85 -18.47 -12.00 0.11
C PHE A 85 -18.69 -10.51 -0.02
N SER A 86 -18.18 -9.72 0.93
CA SER A 86 -18.42 -8.28 0.99
C SER A 86 -17.10 -7.54 1.00
N LEU A 87 -16.93 -6.66 0.02
CA LEU A 87 -15.84 -5.70 -0.06
C LEU A 87 -16.44 -4.31 -0.07
N LYS A 88 -15.87 -3.40 0.73
CA LYS A 88 -16.32 -2.01 0.79
C LYS A 88 -15.47 -1.16 -0.13
N ARG A 89 -15.99 -0.03 -0.57
CA ARG A 89 -15.14 0.95 -1.25
C ARG A 89 -14.34 1.71 -0.19
N GLY A 90 -13.02 1.58 -0.23
CA GLY A 90 -12.10 2.35 0.61
C GLY A 90 -11.46 3.51 -0.15
N SER A 91 -10.63 4.26 0.56
CA SER A 91 -9.66 5.21 0.01
C SER A 91 -8.25 4.81 0.46
N PRO A 92 -7.22 5.12 -0.34
CA PRO A 92 -5.84 4.91 0.09
C PRO A 92 -5.55 5.70 1.36
N LEU A 93 -4.63 5.18 2.17
CA LEU A 93 -4.05 5.92 3.29
C LEU A 93 -3.23 7.09 2.77
N HIS A 94 -3.18 8.17 3.54
CA HIS A 94 -2.22 9.24 3.30
C HIS A 94 -0.78 8.72 3.52
N PRO A 95 0.24 9.35 2.91
CA PRO A 95 1.63 8.92 3.03
C PRO A 95 2.09 8.67 4.48
N PHE A 96 1.78 9.56 5.42
CA PHE A 96 2.19 9.40 6.82
C PHE A 96 1.39 8.35 7.57
N GLU A 97 0.11 8.17 7.23
CA GLU A 97 -0.71 7.07 7.74
C GLU A 97 -0.14 5.71 7.32
N GLN A 98 0.23 5.57 6.04
CA GLN A 98 0.88 4.37 5.53
C GLN A 98 2.23 4.12 6.22
N LEU A 99 3.06 5.16 6.40
CA LEU A 99 4.34 5.01 7.08
C LEU A 99 4.17 4.46 8.50
N LEU A 100 3.17 4.94 9.25
CA LEU A 100 2.89 4.42 10.59
C LEU A 100 2.42 2.96 10.60
N VAL A 101 1.75 2.51 9.55
CA VAL A 101 1.25 1.12 9.46
C VAL A 101 2.34 0.15 8.99
N VAL A 102 3.29 0.61 8.17
CA VAL A 102 4.27 -0.26 7.47
C VAL A 102 5.67 -0.21 8.09
N ILE A 103 6.14 0.96 8.51
CA ILE A 103 7.55 1.14 8.89
C ILE A 103 7.80 0.52 10.27
N PRO A 104 8.82 -0.33 10.42
CA PRO A 104 9.19 -0.91 11.71
C PRO A 104 9.85 0.12 12.64
N PRO A 105 9.86 -0.10 13.96
CA PRO A 105 10.39 0.88 14.93
C PRO A 105 11.87 1.23 14.71
N GLN A 106 12.68 0.33 14.13
CA GLN A 106 14.08 0.56 13.79
C GLN A 106 14.27 1.64 12.72
N SER A 107 13.25 1.88 11.91
CA SER A 107 13.24 2.89 10.84
C SER A 107 12.28 4.04 11.13
N GLN A 108 11.89 4.25 12.39
CA GLN A 108 10.99 5.35 12.81
C GLN A 108 11.51 6.75 12.45
N ASN A 109 12.82 6.89 12.17
CA ASN A 109 13.42 8.12 11.68
C ASN A 109 12.88 8.56 10.30
N LEU A 110 12.35 7.63 9.50
CA LEU A 110 11.66 7.93 8.23
C LEU A 110 10.29 8.58 8.43
N VAL A 111 9.72 8.44 9.62
CA VAL A 111 8.46 9.09 10.03
C VAL A 111 8.76 10.48 10.59
N VAL A 112 7.83 11.41 10.38
CA VAL A 112 7.86 12.76 10.97
C VAL A 112 8.01 12.67 12.49
N GLU A 113 8.90 13.49 13.04
CA GLU A 113 9.28 13.47 14.45
C GLU A 113 8.08 13.51 15.40
N LYS A 114 7.11 14.40 15.11
CA LYS A 114 5.88 14.56 15.90
C LYS A 114 5.01 13.29 15.99
N LEU A 115 5.16 12.35 15.07
CA LEU A 115 4.39 11.10 15.04
C LEU A 115 5.14 9.92 15.66
N ARG A 116 6.44 10.02 15.92
CA ARG A 116 7.28 8.89 16.36
C ARG A 116 6.86 8.32 17.71
N TYR A 117 6.22 9.13 18.58
CA TYR A 117 5.73 8.65 19.88
C TYR A 117 4.66 7.55 19.75
N ILE A 118 3.96 7.46 18.62
CA ILE A 118 2.94 6.43 18.34
C ILE A 118 3.54 5.02 18.43
N TYR A 119 4.80 4.84 18.01
CA TYR A 119 5.53 3.58 18.15
C TYR A 119 5.61 3.11 19.61
N ASN A 120 5.91 4.04 20.52
CA ASN A 120 5.98 3.74 21.95
C ASN A 120 4.60 3.49 22.54
N LYS A 121 3.57 4.24 22.11
CA LYS A 121 2.20 4.11 22.59
C LYS A 121 1.57 2.77 22.21
N PHE A 122 1.85 2.27 21.00
CA PHE A 122 1.31 1.03 20.47
C PHE A 122 2.38 -0.06 20.29
N LYS A 123 3.31 -0.17 21.26
CA LYS A 123 4.47 -1.08 21.20
C LYS A 123 4.13 -2.52 20.82
N ILE A 124 2.94 -3.01 21.19
CA ILE A 124 2.46 -4.35 20.82
C ILE A 124 2.37 -4.57 19.31
N TYR A 125 2.10 -3.53 18.52
CA TYR A 125 2.05 -3.60 17.06
C TYR A 125 3.40 -3.33 16.39
N TYR A 126 4.40 -2.89 17.16
CA TYR A 126 5.74 -2.55 16.69
C TYR A 126 6.81 -3.38 17.42
N PRO A 127 6.79 -4.71 17.24
CA PRO A 127 7.79 -5.57 17.86
C PRO A 127 9.18 -5.26 17.29
N THR A 128 10.19 -5.26 18.17
CA THR A 128 11.60 -5.14 17.75
C THR A 128 12.16 -6.48 17.24
N GLU A 129 11.54 -7.59 17.66
CA GLU A 129 11.88 -8.94 17.25
C GLU A 129 10.61 -9.67 16.80
N VAL A 130 10.69 -10.35 15.66
CA VAL A 130 9.54 -11.05 15.07
C VAL A 130 9.90 -12.50 14.87
N LYS A 131 8.96 -13.40 15.18
CA LYS A 131 9.13 -14.83 14.93
C LYS A 131 8.87 -15.12 13.45
N SER A 132 9.68 -16.00 12.89
CA SER A 132 9.43 -16.58 11.57
C SER A 132 9.01 -18.03 11.70
N ASP A 133 8.10 -18.46 10.83
CA ASP A 133 7.58 -19.81 10.76
C ASP A 133 8.00 -20.45 9.44
N SER A 134 8.86 -21.47 9.53
CA SER A 134 9.40 -22.18 8.37
C SER A 134 8.62 -23.45 8.04
N PHE A 135 7.33 -23.52 8.40
CA PHE A 135 6.47 -24.66 8.07
C PHE A 135 6.55 -25.01 6.58
N ASP A 136 7.05 -26.22 6.30
CA ASP A 136 7.30 -26.74 4.95
C ASP A 136 8.20 -25.86 4.05
N LYS A 137 9.07 -25.05 4.65
CA LYS A 137 10.00 -24.15 3.95
C LYS A 137 11.46 -24.52 4.22
N TYR A 138 12.28 -24.45 3.16
CA TYR A 138 13.73 -24.70 3.24
C TYR A 138 14.55 -23.42 3.35
N LEU A 139 14.03 -22.30 2.86
CA LEU A 139 14.75 -21.03 2.77
C LEU A 139 14.10 -20.02 3.72
N THR A 140 14.90 -19.35 4.55
CA THR A 140 14.41 -18.43 5.58
C THR A 140 13.58 -17.26 5.02
N TRP A 141 13.87 -16.81 3.81
CA TRP A 141 13.11 -15.75 3.15
C TRP A 141 11.74 -16.21 2.62
N THR A 142 11.50 -17.53 2.58
CA THR A 142 10.17 -18.11 2.27
C THR A 142 9.34 -18.38 3.52
N SER A 143 9.94 -18.25 4.72
CA SER A 143 9.26 -18.41 6.00
C SER A 143 8.23 -17.31 6.19
N VAL A 144 7.14 -17.65 6.88
CA VAL A 144 6.07 -16.72 7.19
C VAL A 144 6.49 -15.87 8.38
N VAL A 145 6.49 -14.55 8.22
CA VAL A 145 6.79 -13.61 9.30
C VAL A 145 5.52 -13.42 10.14
N LEU A 146 5.57 -13.81 11.41
CA LEU A 146 4.42 -13.76 12.33
C LEU A 146 4.34 -12.40 13.02
N LEU A 147 3.84 -11.40 12.29
CA LEU A 147 3.57 -10.08 12.85
C LEU A 147 2.25 -10.08 13.64
N PRO A 148 2.16 -9.28 14.72
CA PRO A 148 0.89 -9.10 15.42
C PRO A 148 -0.15 -8.45 14.50
N HIS A 149 -1.41 -8.88 14.60
CA HIS A 149 -2.50 -8.24 13.87
C HIS A 149 -2.66 -6.79 14.34
N MET A 150 -2.40 -5.84 13.44
CA MET A 150 -2.42 -4.42 13.77
C MET A 150 -3.84 -3.87 13.68
N ASN A 151 -4.29 -3.21 14.76
CA ASN A 151 -5.50 -2.38 14.72
C ASN A 151 -5.16 -1.00 14.15
N SER A 152 -5.14 -0.89 12.81
CA SER A 152 -4.82 0.36 12.11
C SER A 152 -5.75 1.51 12.54
N LYS A 153 -7.04 1.26 12.82
CA LYS A 153 -8.00 2.29 13.23
C LYS A 153 -7.56 3.01 14.52
N ALA A 154 -7.00 2.29 15.49
CA ALA A 154 -6.52 2.89 16.74
C ALA A 154 -5.33 3.82 16.50
N ILE A 155 -4.40 3.41 15.62
CA ILE A 155 -3.22 4.19 15.23
C ILE A 155 -3.64 5.45 14.46
N LEU A 156 -4.53 5.30 13.48
CA LEU A 156 -5.02 6.42 12.67
C LEU A 156 -5.81 7.44 13.50
N ASN A 157 -6.55 6.99 14.52
CA ASN A 157 -7.24 7.90 15.45
C ASN A 157 -6.26 8.70 16.31
N GLU A 158 -5.10 8.14 16.64
CA GLU A 158 -4.05 8.87 17.35
C GLU A 158 -3.35 9.88 16.43
N TYR A 159 -3.03 9.46 15.20
CA TYR A 159 -2.45 10.30 14.15
C TYR A 159 -3.29 11.58 13.91
N LYS A 160 -4.62 11.45 13.83
CA LYS A 160 -5.53 12.59 13.61
C LYS A 160 -5.45 13.69 14.67
N LYS A 161 -4.96 13.39 15.87
CA LYS A 161 -4.82 14.39 16.95
C LYS A 161 -3.63 15.33 16.71
N VAL A 162 -2.66 14.90 15.91
CA VAL A 162 -1.36 15.56 15.75
C VAL A 162 -1.20 16.19 14.36
N ILE A 163 -2.04 15.79 13.39
CA ILE A 163 -1.95 16.26 12.00
C ILE A 163 -1.98 17.80 11.88
N ASN A 164 -2.73 18.48 12.74
CA ASN A 164 -2.86 19.94 12.73
C ASN A 164 -1.60 20.66 13.23
N ASP A 165 -0.70 19.96 13.91
CA ASP A 165 0.56 20.51 14.39
C ASP A 165 1.68 20.39 13.34
N LEU A 166 1.44 19.70 12.22
CA LEU A 166 2.44 19.52 11.17
C LEU A 166 2.75 20.82 10.43
N THR A 167 4.00 20.96 9.99
CA THR A 167 4.41 22.11 9.19
C THR A 167 3.75 22.09 7.80
N ALA A 168 3.69 23.24 7.13
CA ALA A 168 3.15 23.33 5.78
C ALA A 168 3.86 22.41 4.78
N GLN A 169 5.18 22.24 4.91
CA GLN A 169 5.96 21.34 4.06
C GLN A 169 5.64 19.87 4.31
N GLU A 170 5.41 19.48 5.57
CA GLU A 170 5.00 18.13 5.94
C GLU A 170 3.59 17.81 5.45
N LEU A 171 2.66 18.76 5.58
CA LEU A 171 1.30 18.62 5.06
C LEU A 171 1.30 18.46 3.54
N LEU A 172 2.12 19.22 2.82
CA LEU A 172 2.29 19.08 1.36
C LEU A 172 2.84 17.70 0.97
N ARG A 173 3.76 17.12 1.76
CA ARG A 173 4.24 15.75 1.52
C ARG A 173 3.20 14.68 1.83
N ASN A 174 2.17 15.03 2.58
CA ASN A 174 1.11 14.11 3.01
C ASN A 174 -0.19 14.27 2.18
N SER A 175 -0.23 15.20 1.23
CA SER A 175 -1.36 15.34 0.30
C SER A 175 -1.23 14.39 -0.89
N LYS A 176 -2.38 14.01 -1.46
CA LYS A 176 -2.44 13.32 -2.74
C LYS A 176 -2.20 14.34 -3.85
N GLU A 177 -1.23 14.10 -4.72
CA GLU A 177 -0.97 14.93 -5.89
C GLU A 177 -1.41 14.24 -7.19
N MET A 178 -1.49 15.01 -8.27
CA MET A 178 -1.81 14.52 -9.60
C MET A 178 -0.53 14.22 -10.39
N ASP A 179 -0.66 13.37 -11.41
CA ASP A 179 0.43 13.09 -12.33
C ASP A 179 0.80 14.33 -13.14
N LEU A 180 2.07 14.41 -13.53
CA LEU A 180 2.62 15.52 -14.29
C LEU A 180 2.76 15.15 -15.77
N LEU A 181 2.24 16.02 -16.63
CA LEU A 181 2.50 16.01 -18.06
C LEU A 181 3.56 17.07 -18.37
N ILE A 182 4.67 16.63 -18.97
CA ILE A 182 5.78 17.49 -19.37
C ILE A 182 5.76 17.60 -20.89
N VAL A 183 5.66 18.82 -21.40
CA VAL A 183 5.50 19.09 -22.84
C VAL A 183 6.65 19.95 -23.34
N ASN A 184 7.18 19.58 -24.52
CA ASN A 184 8.23 20.31 -25.27
C ASN A 184 7.74 20.78 -26.66
N ASP A 185 6.47 20.58 -26.98
CA ASP A 185 5.89 21.08 -28.23
C ASP A 185 5.51 22.55 -28.08
N GLU A 186 6.03 23.41 -28.96
CA GLU A 186 5.85 24.86 -28.86
C GLU A 186 4.38 25.28 -28.97
N ASN A 187 3.60 24.63 -29.85
CA ASN A 187 2.18 24.96 -30.02
C ASN A 187 1.36 24.61 -28.76
N LEU A 188 1.62 23.45 -28.17
CA LEU A 188 1.01 23.03 -26.92
C LEU A 188 1.45 23.91 -25.76
N ILE A 189 2.73 24.30 -25.69
CA ILE A 189 3.23 25.23 -24.67
C ILE A 189 2.46 26.55 -24.72
N GLU A 190 2.29 27.16 -25.90
CA GLU A 190 1.50 28.40 -26.05
C GLU A 190 0.05 28.21 -25.59
N LYS A 191 -0.56 27.07 -25.92
CA LYS A 191 -1.92 26.75 -25.44
C LYS A 191 -1.98 26.62 -23.90
N LEU A 192 -0.98 26.01 -23.29
CA LEU A 192 -0.93 25.74 -21.85
C LEU A 192 -0.58 26.97 -21.02
N LYS A 193 0.09 27.97 -21.59
CA LYS A 193 0.32 29.27 -20.94
C LYS A 193 -0.97 29.91 -20.43
N GLY A 194 -2.10 29.70 -21.12
CA GLY A 194 -3.41 30.19 -20.68
C GLY A 194 -3.86 29.67 -19.30
N LEU A 195 -3.35 28.53 -18.81
CA LEU A 195 -3.60 28.07 -17.44
C LEU A 195 -3.04 29.04 -16.39
N TYR A 196 -1.92 29.70 -16.70
CA TYR A 196 -1.16 30.52 -15.77
C TYR A 196 -1.45 32.01 -15.94
N PHE A 197 -1.52 32.50 -17.19
CA PHE A 197 -1.70 33.92 -17.48
C PHE A 197 -3.16 34.34 -17.61
N ASP A 198 -4.02 33.46 -18.14
CA ASP A 198 -5.47 33.74 -18.24
C ASP A 198 -6.24 33.15 -17.04
N PHE A 199 -5.55 32.55 -16.07
CA PHE A 199 -6.12 31.83 -14.92
C PHE A 199 -7.20 30.82 -15.31
N LYS A 200 -7.05 30.15 -16.46
CA LYS A 200 -8.00 29.12 -16.89
C LYS A 200 -7.97 27.96 -15.89
N PRO A 201 -9.14 27.49 -15.40
CA PRO A 201 -9.19 26.44 -14.39
C PRO A 201 -8.69 25.09 -14.92
N ALA A 202 -8.92 24.81 -16.21
CA ALA A 202 -8.42 23.63 -16.88
C ALA A 202 -8.32 23.86 -18.41
N VAL A 203 -7.51 23.05 -19.08
CA VAL A 203 -7.44 22.96 -20.54
C VAL A 203 -7.68 21.51 -20.96
N LYS A 204 -8.41 21.27 -22.04
CA LYS A 204 -8.57 19.93 -22.63
C LYS A 204 -7.53 19.72 -23.73
N LEU A 205 -6.81 18.61 -23.64
CA LEU A 205 -5.86 18.15 -24.66
C LEU A 205 -6.33 16.83 -25.24
N ASN A 206 -6.07 16.63 -26.54
CA ASN A 206 -6.13 15.32 -27.17
C ASN A 206 -4.71 14.99 -27.61
N LEU A 207 -4.12 13.94 -27.03
CA LEU A 207 -2.80 13.44 -27.39
C LEU A 207 -2.97 11.99 -27.79
N GLU A 208 -2.59 11.66 -29.02
CA GLU A 208 -2.65 10.28 -29.56
C GLU A 208 -4.05 9.62 -29.42
N GLY A 209 -5.11 10.42 -29.54
CA GLY A 209 -6.50 9.95 -29.42
C GLY A 209 -7.02 9.86 -27.98
N ILE A 210 -6.17 10.12 -26.98
CA ILE A 210 -6.56 10.14 -25.56
C ILE A 210 -6.88 11.58 -25.13
N ASN A 211 -8.01 11.75 -24.45
CA ASN A 211 -8.44 13.04 -23.93
C ASN A 211 -7.94 13.24 -22.49
N TYR A 212 -7.23 14.33 -22.27
CA TYR A 212 -6.71 14.72 -20.96
C TYR A 212 -7.35 16.04 -20.51
N SER A 213 -7.72 16.10 -19.24
CA SER A 213 -7.92 17.39 -18.56
C SER A 213 -6.63 17.75 -17.86
N VAL A 214 -6.09 18.92 -18.22
CA VAL A 214 -4.86 19.44 -17.62
C VAL A 214 -5.11 20.69 -16.81
N PHE A 215 -4.34 20.83 -15.73
CA PHE A 215 -4.48 21.85 -14.70
C PHE A 215 -3.13 22.51 -14.43
N ALA A 216 -3.16 23.76 -13.94
CA ALA A 216 -1.95 24.46 -13.54
C ALA A 216 -1.18 23.69 -12.46
N HIS A 217 0.13 23.57 -12.62
CA HIS A 217 1.05 23.03 -11.62
C HIS A 217 1.66 24.20 -10.82
N TYR A 218 1.54 24.15 -9.49
CA TYR A 218 1.91 25.27 -8.62
C TYR A 218 3.42 25.58 -8.61
N ASN A 219 4.27 24.60 -8.94
CA ASN A 219 5.72 24.73 -8.99
C ASN A 219 6.25 24.61 -10.42
N VAL A 220 5.51 25.17 -11.40
CA VAL A 220 5.94 25.20 -12.80
C VAL A 220 7.22 26.02 -12.96
N LYS A 221 8.11 25.54 -13.83
CA LYS A 221 9.19 26.35 -14.39
C LYS A 221 8.81 26.75 -15.80
N TYR A 222 8.86 28.04 -16.11
CA TYR A 222 8.47 28.53 -17.41
C TYR A 222 9.55 28.23 -18.46
N PRO A 223 9.17 28.10 -19.74
CA PRO A 223 10.14 28.03 -20.83
C PRO A 223 11.10 29.23 -20.78
N ASN A 224 12.37 28.97 -21.05
CA ASN A 224 13.52 29.87 -20.96
C ASN A 224 13.98 30.26 -19.55
N GLU A 225 13.30 29.82 -18.48
CA GLU A 225 13.84 29.95 -17.13
C GLU A 225 15.09 29.09 -16.95
N GLU A 226 16.02 29.61 -16.15
CA GLU A 226 17.26 28.92 -15.80
C GLU A 226 16.97 27.89 -14.70
N VAL A 227 17.30 26.63 -14.98
CA VAL A 227 17.16 25.52 -14.03
C VAL A 227 18.55 25.03 -13.67
N ASN A 228 18.87 25.15 -12.38
CA ASN A 228 20.14 24.72 -11.82
C ASN A 228 20.03 23.31 -11.26
N SER A 229 20.91 22.41 -11.71
CA SER A 229 21.03 21.06 -11.16
C SER A 229 22.50 20.65 -11.13
N ASN A 230 22.97 20.18 -9.97
CA ASN A 230 24.30 19.60 -9.76
C ASN A 230 25.42 20.38 -10.48
N PHE A 231 25.55 21.68 -10.16
CA PHE A 231 26.58 22.59 -10.68
C PHE A 231 26.51 22.93 -12.18
N LYS A 232 25.40 22.59 -12.86
CA LYS A 232 25.14 22.99 -14.25
C LYS A 232 23.84 23.78 -14.34
N SER A 233 23.85 24.77 -15.23
CA SER A 233 22.70 25.58 -15.59
C SER A 233 22.16 25.14 -16.94
N PHE A 234 20.84 25.01 -17.04
CA PHE A 234 20.12 24.68 -18.26
C PHE A 234 19.01 25.69 -18.50
N LYS A 235 18.73 26.00 -19.76
CA LYS A 235 17.50 26.71 -20.13
C LYS A 235 16.36 25.70 -20.28
N ASN A 236 15.32 25.86 -19.49
CA ASN A 236 14.13 25.04 -19.59
C ASN A 236 13.45 25.23 -20.95
N LYS A 237 13.18 24.15 -21.68
CA LYS A 237 12.43 24.19 -22.95
C LYS A 237 11.02 23.60 -22.82
N THR A 238 10.62 23.25 -21.60
CA THR A 238 9.40 22.49 -21.34
C THR A 238 8.44 23.26 -20.44
N ILE A 239 7.19 22.83 -20.40
CA ILE A 239 6.23 23.22 -19.37
C ILE A 239 5.68 21.96 -18.69
N SER A 240 5.55 22.01 -17.36
CA SER A 240 4.89 20.95 -16.59
C SER A 240 3.49 21.40 -16.19
N VAL A 241 2.53 20.52 -16.37
CA VAL A 241 1.13 20.70 -15.95
C VAL A 241 0.66 19.44 -15.24
N ARG A 242 -0.35 19.56 -14.38
CA ARG A 242 -1.01 18.40 -13.76
C ARG A 242 -2.04 17.84 -14.71
N PHE A 243 -2.27 16.54 -14.72
CA PHE A 243 -3.31 15.96 -15.57
C PHE A 243 -4.11 14.86 -14.86
N GLU A 244 -5.33 14.67 -15.35
CA GLU A 244 -6.18 13.51 -15.03
C GLU A 244 -6.60 12.86 -16.34
N SER A 245 -6.37 11.55 -16.45
CA SER A 245 -6.90 10.71 -17.53
C SER A 245 -8.29 10.21 -17.17
N PHE A 246 -9.24 10.34 -18.08
CA PHE A 246 -10.58 9.74 -17.95
C PHE A 246 -10.61 8.30 -18.45
#